data_AF-A0A0C2RM25-F1
#
_entry.id   AF-A0A0C2RM25-F1
#
_cell.length_a   1.000
_cell.length_b   1.000
_cell.length_c   1.000
_cell.angle_alpha   90.00
_cell.angle_beta   90.00
_cell.angle_gamma   90.00
#
_symmetry.space_group_name_H-M   'P 1'
#
loop_
_entity.id
_entity.type
_entity.pdbx_description
1 polymer ?
#
loop_
_entity_poly.entity_id
_entity_poly.type
_entity_poly.pdbx_seq_one_letter_code
_entity_poly.pdbx_strand_id
1 'polypeptide(L)'
;MDRDLMISLIIFAVLLEAALVVWVVLHRQGKLRGNPLITLFKKEWLILFYAFFKWNKPKYRANEFTYHKQSAYFWFFLALVHEQLLEMFIFHYYLKILYPETVWIMTGLHIYSVFYLMGDYNVLRHRPVTVKNGNVHMRIGLRRELSFGVHQVASFEPTGIQYNKQGGIIHPSNVFHATAFPRVLTRVFGAGDDPSYAVKFKTPLVATGYFGRKFEVSEAWLYLDEPERFIETVQREQVLPVQHESAVKKTPIVNWKLYWILMLINIAGALAIIPYAMEREGLHTQLGLSPVAFGAFYLFQVVIETGVLVFLALLILKKLALYDPAFKKLTEVPVICKGWWLNAAKTIGGGLVVGSLILAVSLVISKPLGIDNSTIQEPVWWLSILGAGGAAINEESIFRMFLVSLIMILLVKIGKRKVSRWKSSFAIVFAALVFGIMHYGVAMDHFELTPGLFFGMVLINGIGGLFFGFLFLTLGIEFAMIAHFSANIAIHVVAPFFI
;
A
#
# COMPACT_ATOMS: atom_id res chain seq x y z
N MET A 1 -1.71 -28.96 25.88
CA MET A 1 -0.66 -28.55 24.91
C MET A 1 -0.11 -27.23 25.43
N ASP A 2 1.18 -27.16 25.78
CA ASP A 2 1.75 -25.97 26.40
C ASP A 2 1.65 -24.74 25.49
N ARG A 3 1.44 -23.56 26.09
CA ARG A 3 1.31 -22.26 25.40
C ARG A 3 2.43 -22.04 24.38
N ASP A 4 3.66 -22.36 24.79
CA ASP A 4 4.85 -22.15 23.98
C ASP A 4 4.91 -23.15 22.81
N LEU A 5 4.38 -24.36 23.00
CA LEU A 5 4.22 -25.36 21.94
C LEU A 5 3.15 -24.92 20.93
N MET A 6 2.03 -24.34 21.38
CA MET A 6 0.99 -23.83 20.48
C MET A 6 1.47 -22.63 19.65
N ILE A 7 2.15 -21.66 20.27
CA ILE A 7 2.77 -20.52 19.55
C ILE A 7 3.82 -21.05 18.58
N SER A 8 4.65 -22.00 18.99
CA SER A 8 5.64 -22.63 18.12
C SER A 8 4.99 -23.38 16.96
N LEU A 9 3.84 -24.03 17.15
CA LEU A 9 3.10 -24.71 16.09
C LEU A 9 2.46 -23.72 15.11
N ILE A 10 1.94 -22.58 15.58
CA ILE A 10 1.41 -21.52 14.71
C ILE A 10 2.53 -20.89 13.89
N ILE A 11 3.65 -20.53 14.55
CA ILE A 11 4.84 -20.01 13.87
C ILE A 11 5.37 -21.04 12.88
N PHE A 12 5.45 -22.31 13.27
CA PHE A 12 5.88 -23.39 12.39
C PHE A 12 4.92 -23.59 11.22
N ALA A 13 3.61 -23.52 11.42
CA ALA A 13 2.62 -23.61 10.34
C ALA A 13 2.75 -22.45 9.35
N VAL A 14 2.92 -21.22 9.84
CA VAL A 14 3.14 -20.02 9.01
C VAL A 14 4.47 -20.10 8.26
N LEU A 15 5.54 -20.53 8.95
CA LEU A 15 6.87 -20.73 8.35
C LEU A 15 6.86 -21.89 7.35
N LEU A 16 6.13 -22.97 7.62
CA LEU A 16 5.94 -24.10 6.73
C LEU A 16 5.16 -23.67 5.49
N GLU A 17 4.08 -22.90 5.65
CA GLU A 17 3.30 -22.37 4.54
C GLU A 17 4.15 -21.41 3.68
N ALA A 18 4.88 -20.49 4.31
CA ALA A 18 5.84 -19.62 3.63
C ALA A 18 6.95 -20.41 2.93
N ALA A 19 7.51 -21.43 3.59
CA ALA A 19 8.52 -22.32 3.03
C ALA A 19 7.96 -23.17 1.90
N LEU A 20 6.71 -23.60 1.94
CA LEU A 20 6.04 -24.39 0.90
C LEU A 20 5.73 -23.50 -0.31
N VAL A 21 5.30 -22.26 -0.09
CA VAL A 21 5.15 -21.25 -1.15
C VAL A 21 6.50 -20.95 -1.79
N VAL A 22 7.54 -20.68 -0.99
CA VAL A 22 8.91 -20.44 -1.47
C VAL A 22 9.45 -21.67 -2.19
N TRP A 23 9.28 -22.87 -1.65
CA TRP A 23 9.71 -24.12 -2.26
C TRP A 23 8.97 -24.39 -3.57
N VAL A 24 7.65 -24.23 -3.63
CA VAL A 24 6.89 -24.34 -4.90
C VAL A 24 7.35 -23.31 -5.92
N VAL A 25 7.62 -22.07 -5.49
CA VAL A 25 8.12 -20.97 -6.34
C VAL A 25 9.54 -21.23 -6.83
N LEU A 26 10.41 -21.82 -6.01
CA LEU A 26 11.82 -22.07 -6.32
C LEU A 26 12.07 -23.40 -7.04
N HIS A 27 11.31 -24.46 -6.72
CA HIS A 27 11.54 -25.82 -7.25
C HIS A 27 10.68 -26.17 -8.47
N ARG A 28 9.59 -25.45 -8.78
CA ARG A 28 8.85 -25.67 -10.04
C ARG A 28 9.39 -24.82 -11.17
N GLN A 29 10.31 -25.43 -11.91
CA GLN A 29 10.93 -24.96 -13.16
C GLN A 29 10.02 -24.05 -13.99
N GLY A 30 10.41 -22.79 -14.04
CA GLY A 30 9.86 -21.76 -14.90
C GLY A 30 10.64 -20.47 -14.69
N LYS A 31 11.10 -19.83 -15.78
CA LYS A 31 11.82 -18.55 -15.72
C LYS A 31 10.86 -17.47 -15.19
N LEU A 32 10.90 -17.20 -13.89
CA LEU A 32 10.21 -16.07 -13.27
C LEU A 32 10.89 -14.78 -13.76
N ARG A 33 10.13 -13.87 -14.37
CA ARG A 33 10.69 -12.65 -15.00
C ARG A 33 11.02 -11.53 -13.98
N GLY A 34 10.85 -11.76 -12.68
CA GLY A 34 11.05 -10.76 -11.64
C GLY A 34 10.97 -11.35 -10.22
N ASN A 35 11.20 -10.51 -9.21
CA ASN A 35 11.22 -10.94 -7.81
C ASN A 35 9.85 -11.51 -7.38
N PRO A 36 9.79 -12.79 -6.96
CA PRO A 36 8.53 -13.46 -6.60
C PRO A 36 7.82 -12.82 -5.41
N LEU A 37 8.56 -12.29 -4.43
CA LEU A 37 7.98 -11.59 -3.27
C LEU A 37 7.29 -10.31 -3.72
N ILE A 38 7.91 -9.53 -4.62
CA ILE A 38 7.27 -8.32 -5.17
C ILE A 38 6.00 -8.68 -5.95
N THR A 39 6.01 -9.78 -6.69
CA THR A 39 4.81 -10.28 -7.37
C THR A 39 3.72 -10.70 -6.38
N LEU A 40 4.08 -11.38 -5.28
CA LEU A 40 3.15 -11.76 -4.21
C LEU A 40 2.51 -10.52 -3.58
N PHE A 41 3.31 -9.57 -3.09
CA PHE A 41 2.82 -8.32 -2.50
C PHE A 41 1.91 -7.52 -3.44
N LYS A 42 2.26 -7.46 -4.74
CA LYS A 42 1.41 -6.79 -5.75
C LYS A 42 0.07 -7.48 -5.91
N LYS A 43 0.04 -8.82 -5.89
CA LYS A 43 -1.21 -9.58 -5.97
C LYS A 43 -2.05 -9.34 -4.72
N GLU A 44 -1.43 -9.39 -3.55
CA GLU A 44 -2.06 -9.16 -2.26
C GLU A 44 -2.78 -7.81 -2.21
N TRP A 45 -2.05 -6.73 -2.53
CA TRP A 45 -2.61 -5.38 -2.57
C TRP A 45 -3.71 -5.21 -3.62
N LEU A 46 -3.61 -5.88 -4.77
CA LEU A 46 -4.67 -5.83 -5.76
C LEU A 46 -5.92 -6.56 -5.26
N ILE A 47 -5.79 -7.75 -4.67
CA ILE A 47 -6.94 -8.50 -4.14
C ILE A 47 -7.65 -7.67 -3.09
N LEU A 48 -6.92 -7.14 -2.11
CA LEU A 48 -7.52 -6.28 -1.08
C LEU A 48 -8.10 -4.99 -1.68
N PHE A 49 -7.46 -4.38 -2.67
CA PHE A 49 -8.04 -3.22 -3.37
C PHE A 49 -9.39 -3.56 -4.01
N TYR A 50 -9.51 -4.72 -4.65
CA TYR A 50 -10.77 -5.17 -5.24
C TYR A 50 -11.79 -5.61 -4.19
N ALA A 51 -11.34 -6.11 -3.03
CA ALA A 51 -12.17 -6.44 -1.89
C ALA A 51 -12.80 -5.18 -1.28
N PHE A 52 -12.05 -4.09 -1.10
CA PHE A 52 -12.57 -2.91 -0.41
C PHE A 52 -13.21 -1.86 -1.35
N PHE A 53 -12.72 -1.72 -2.59
CA PHE A 53 -13.04 -0.54 -3.41
C PHE A 53 -13.74 -0.83 -4.74
N LYS A 54 -13.95 -2.10 -5.14
CA LYS A 54 -14.49 -2.46 -6.47
C LYS A 54 -15.69 -3.39 -6.40
N TRP A 55 -16.74 -2.93 -5.72
CA TRP A 55 -18.01 -3.65 -5.56
C TRP A 55 -19.00 -3.47 -6.70
N ASN A 56 -18.92 -2.33 -7.41
CA ASN A 56 -19.87 -1.97 -8.46
C ASN A 56 -19.90 -3.02 -9.58
N LYS A 57 -21.07 -3.19 -10.20
CA LYS A 57 -21.21 -4.03 -11.39
C LYS A 57 -20.38 -3.42 -12.55
N PRO A 58 -19.40 -4.16 -13.11
CA PRO A 58 -18.61 -3.65 -14.23
C PRO A 58 -19.50 -3.44 -15.47
N LYS A 59 -19.22 -2.38 -16.24
CA LYS A 59 -19.82 -2.18 -17.56
C LYS A 59 -18.83 -2.67 -18.60
N TYR A 60 -19.20 -3.69 -19.36
CA TYR A 60 -18.36 -4.30 -20.39
C TYR A 60 -18.57 -3.61 -21.74
N ARG A 61 -17.49 -3.46 -22.50
CA ARG A 61 -17.54 -2.96 -23.89
C ARG A 61 -17.82 -4.10 -24.86
N ALA A 62 -18.15 -3.76 -26.11
CA ALA A 62 -18.41 -4.74 -27.17
C ALA A 62 -17.23 -5.70 -27.42
N ASN A 63 -16.00 -5.24 -27.16
CA ASN A 63 -14.77 -6.00 -27.34
C ASN A 63 -14.26 -6.65 -26.03
N GLU A 64 -15.10 -6.71 -24.99
CA GLU A 64 -14.81 -7.32 -23.69
C GLU A 64 -15.78 -8.48 -23.42
N PHE A 65 -15.25 -9.59 -22.94
CA PHE A 65 -15.96 -10.87 -22.80
C PHE A 65 -15.79 -11.42 -21.39
N THR A 66 -16.90 -11.79 -20.76
CA THR A 66 -16.91 -12.34 -19.41
C THR A 66 -16.78 -13.87 -19.44
N TYR A 67 -16.34 -14.45 -18.32
CA TYR A 67 -16.10 -15.90 -18.16
C TYR A 67 -16.45 -16.39 -16.75
N HIS A 68 -17.22 -15.58 -16.00
CA HIS A 68 -17.49 -15.80 -14.57
C HIS A 68 -18.98 -15.81 -14.25
N LYS A 69 -19.87 -15.42 -15.18
CA LYS A 69 -21.30 -15.34 -14.89
C LYS A 69 -21.94 -16.72 -14.88
N GLN A 70 -21.51 -17.59 -15.80
CA GLN A 70 -21.97 -18.98 -15.90
C GLN A 70 -21.03 -19.98 -15.22
N SER A 71 -19.93 -19.50 -14.63
CA SER A 71 -18.96 -20.36 -13.97
C SER A 71 -19.48 -20.88 -12.63
N ALA A 72 -19.24 -22.16 -12.35
CA ALA A 72 -19.48 -22.78 -11.05
C ALA A 72 -18.67 -22.10 -9.92
N TYR A 73 -17.64 -21.31 -10.27
CA TYR A 73 -16.83 -20.60 -9.28
C TYR A 73 -17.64 -19.61 -8.45
N PHE A 74 -18.71 -19.00 -8.99
CA PHE A 74 -19.57 -18.12 -8.21
C PHE A 74 -20.23 -18.84 -7.03
N TRP A 75 -20.79 -20.02 -7.30
CA TRP A 75 -21.45 -20.83 -6.27
C TRP A 75 -20.46 -21.37 -5.25
N PHE A 76 -19.27 -21.79 -5.71
CA PHE A 76 -18.19 -22.21 -4.82
C PHE A 76 -17.72 -21.05 -3.93
N PHE A 77 -17.51 -19.87 -4.50
CA PHE A 77 -17.18 -18.66 -3.74
C PHE A 77 -18.26 -18.33 -2.70
N LEU A 78 -19.54 -18.39 -3.08
CA LEU A 78 -20.65 -18.11 -2.18
C LEU A 78 -20.71 -19.12 -1.02
N ALA A 79 -20.51 -20.41 -1.31
CA ALA A 79 -20.46 -21.46 -0.30
C ALA A 79 -19.32 -21.23 0.71
N LEU A 80 -18.11 -20.92 0.24
CA LEU A 80 -16.97 -20.63 1.13
C LEU A 80 -17.21 -19.40 2.00
N VAL A 81 -17.71 -18.30 1.43
CA VAL A 81 -18.00 -17.10 2.23
C VAL A 81 -19.09 -17.39 3.26
N HIS A 82 -20.12 -18.16 2.90
CA HIS A 82 -21.16 -18.57 3.84
C HIS A 82 -20.61 -19.41 5.00
N GLU A 83 -19.78 -20.41 4.70
CA GLU A 83 -19.13 -21.27 5.70
C GLU A 83 -18.26 -20.45 6.66
N GLN A 84 -17.42 -19.55 6.14
CA GLN A 84 -16.59 -18.66 6.95
C GLN A 84 -17.44 -17.78 7.89
N LEU A 85 -18.55 -17.22 7.42
CA LEU A 85 -19.44 -16.42 8.27
C LEU A 85 -20.12 -17.22 9.39
N LEU A 86 -20.46 -18.50 9.15
CA LEU A 86 -21.02 -19.38 10.18
C LEU A 86 -19.96 -19.79 11.20
N GLU A 87 -18.78 -20.17 10.72
CA GLU A 87 -17.64 -20.59 11.54
C GLU A 87 -17.18 -19.45 12.46
N MET A 88 -17.24 -18.20 12.00
CA MET A 88 -16.78 -17.01 12.72
C MET A 88 -17.40 -16.86 14.11
N PHE A 89 -18.65 -17.27 14.33
CA PHE A 89 -19.29 -17.13 15.64
C PHE A 89 -18.97 -18.32 16.56
N ILE A 90 -19.12 -19.54 16.04
CA ILE A 90 -18.99 -20.77 16.84
C ILE A 90 -17.53 -21.04 17.19
N PHE A 91 -16.65 -20.99 16.19
CA PHE A 91 -15.23 -21.28 16.37
C PHE A 91 -14.56 -20.23 17.24
N HIS A 92 -14.78 -18.94 16.99
CA HIS A 92 -14.13 -17.87 17.77
C HIS A 92 -14.69 -17.75 19.18
N TYR A 93 -15.98 -18.05 19.40
CA TYR A 93 -16.53 -18.16 20.76
C TYR A 93 -15.87 -19.30 21.54
N TYR A 94 -15.75 -20.48 20.92
CA TYR A 94 -15.07 -21.62 21.53
C TYR A 94 -13.58 -21.34 21.78
N LEU A 95 -12.91 -20.71 20.81
CA LEU A 95 -11.50 -20.35 20.92
C LEU A 95 -11.26 -19.28 21.99
N LYS A 96 -12.20 -18.37 22.23
CA LYS A 96 -12.15 -17.41 23.34
C LYS A 96 -12.15 -18.11 24.71
N ILE A 97 -12.90 -19.20 24.86
CA ILE A 97 -12.96 -19.97 26.11
C ILE A 97 -11.64 -20.70 26.35
N LEU A 98 -11.10 -21.35 25.32
CA LEU A 98 -9.88 -22.16 25.47
C LEU A 98 -8.58 -21.36 25.43
N TYR A 99 -8.52 -20.31 24.60
CA TYR A 99 -7.31 -19.56 24.26
C TYR A 99 -7.62 -18.06 24.06
N PRO A 100 -7.93 -17.32 25.15
CA PRO A 100 -8.37 -15.93 25.08
C PRO A 100 -7.34 -14.95 24.47
N GLU A 101 -6.04 -15.29 24.51
CA GLU A 101 -4.98 -14.43 23.96
C GLU A 101 -4.84 -14.56 22.43
N THR A 102 -5.14 -15.73 21.85
CA THR A 102 -4.96 -15.97 20.40
C THR A 102 -6.22 -15.65 19.58
N VAL A 103 -7.36 -15.50 20.25
CA VAL A 103 -8.65 -15.27 19.58
C VAL A 103 -8.66 -14.03 18.70
N TRP A 104 -7.98 -12.96 19.10
CA TRP A 104 -7.94 -11.72 18.29
C TRP A 104 -7.13 -11.89 17.02
N ILE A 105 -6.01 -12.62 17.08
CA ILE A 105 -5.20 -12.94 15.90
C ILE A 105 -6.01 -13.83 14.95
N MET A 106 -6.64 -14.88 15.46
CA MET A 106 -7.48 -15.78 14.66
C MET A 106 -8.71 -15.08 14.10
N THR A 107 -9.30 -14.14 14.84
CA THR A 107 -10.40 -13.29 14.34
C THR A 107 -9.92 -12.42 13.19
N GLY A 108 -8.75 -11.79 13.32
CA GLY A 108 -8.15 -10.97 12.28
C GLY A 108 -7.86 -11.76 11.00
N LEU A 109 -7.27 -12.95 11.13
CA LEU A 109 -6.99 -13.85 10.00
C LEU A 109 -8.27 -14.32 9.30
N HIS A 110 -9.33 -14.62 10.06
CA HIS A 110 -10.61 -15.01 9.50
C HIS A 110 -11.29 -13.86 8.76
N ILE A 111 -11.32 -12.65 9.34
CA ILE A 111 -11.84 -11.47 8.65
C ILE A 111 -11.06 -11.22 7.35
N TYR A 112 -9.74 -11.36 7.41
CA TYR A 112 -8.87 -11.25 6.24
C TYR A 112 -9.19 -12.31 5.17
N SER A 113 -9.42 -13.58 5.53
CA SER A 113 -9.75 -14.63 4.55
C SER A 113 -11.06 -14.34 3.81
N VAL A 114 -12.09 -13.84 4.52
CA VAL A 114 -13.36 -13.42 3.92
C VAL A 114 -13.14 -12.29 2.90
N PHE A 115 -12.40 -11.25 3.28
CA PHE A 115 -12.07 -10.16 2.34
C PHE A 115 -11.23 -10.63 1.16
N TYR A 116 -10.30 -11.56 1.37
CA TYR A 116 -9.49 -12.13 0.31
C TYR A 116 -10.36 -12.86 -0.73
N LEU A 117 -11.29 -13.71 -0.28
CA LEU A 117 -12.24 -14.41 -1.16
C LEU A 117 -13.07 -13.40 -1.98
N MET A 118 -13.59 -12.37 -1.32
CA MET A 118 -14.36 -11.31 -1.98
C MET A 118 -13.54 -10.55 -3.02
N GLY A 119 -12.29 -10.22 -2.68
CA GLY A 119 -11.35 -9.56 -3.55
C GLY A 119 -11.04 -10.37 -4.79
N ASP A 120 -10.69 -11.65 -4.64
CA ASP A 120 -10.38 -12.53 -5.76
C ASP A 120 -11.57 -12.67 -6.73
N TYR A 121 -12.80 -12.87 -6.23
CA TYR A 121 -13.98 -12.92 -7.09
C TYR A 121 -14.25 -11.57 -7.78
N ASN A 122 -14.10 -10.45 -7.08
CA ASN A 122 -14.26 -9.11 -7.65
C ASN A 122 -13.23 -8.81 -8.74
N VAL A 123 -11.99 -9.33 -8.63
CA VAL A 123 -10.98 -9.19 -9.69
C VAL A 123 -11.46 -9.86 -10.97
N LEU A 124 -12.00 -11.09 -10.90
CA LEU A 124 -12.47 -11.84 -12.07
C LEU A 124 -13.55 -11.05 -12.82
N ARG A 125 -14.49 -10.45 -12.08
CA ARG A 125 -15.53 -9.57 -12.63
C ARG A 125 -14.95 -8.37 -13.39
N HIS A 126 -13.88 -7.77 -12.87
CA HIS A 126 -13.31 -6.54 -13.42
C HIS A 126 -12.17 -6.76 -14.41
N ARG A 127 -11.86 -8.02 -14.75
CA ARG A 127 -10.82 -8.38 -15.72
C ARG A 127 -11.40 -9.32 -16.78
N PRO A 128 -12.25 -8.80 -17.68
CA PRO A 128 -12.75 -9.58 -18.80
C PRO A 128 -11.62 -9.96 -19.76
N VAL A 129 -11.89 -10.96 -20.62
CA VAL A 129 -11.08 -11.21 -21.81
C VAL A 129 -11.31 -10.05 -22.79
N THR A 130 -10.25 -9.51 -23.37
CA THR A 130 -10.36 -8.32 -24.25
C THR A 130 -9.77 -8.60 -25.62
N VAL A 131 -10.45 -8.18 -26.67
CA VAL A 131 -9.92 -8.15 -28.04
C VAL A 131 -9.71 -6.68 -28.40
N LYS A 132 -8.48 -6.28 -28.73
CA LYS A 132 -8.18 -4.89 -29.07
C LYS A 132 -6.97 -4.83 -30.00
N ASN A 133 -7.09 -4.05 -31.08
CA ASN A 133 -5.98 -3.76 -32.00
C ASN A 133 -5.31 -5.04 -32.55
N GLY A 134 -6.09 -6.03 -32.97
CA GLY A 134 -5.60 -7.30 -33.49
C GLY A 134 -4.96 -8.20 -32.43
N ASN A 135 -5.15 -7.91 -31.14
CA ASN A 135 -4.60 -8.70 -30.04
C ASN A 135 -5.70 -9.15 -29.07
N VAL A 136 -5.61 -10.40 -28.65
CA VAL A 136 -6.45 -10.99 -27.62
C VAL A 136 -5.65 -11.04 -26.31
N HIS A 137 -6.27 -10.57 -25.23
CA HIS A 137 -5.74 -10.68 -23.88
C HIS A 137 -6.71 -11.44 -22.99
N MET A 138 -6.33 -12.67 -22.62
CA MET A 138 -7.06 -13.49 -21.66
C MET A 138 -6.43 -13.30 -20.28
N ARG A 139 -7.12 -12.60 -19.37
CA ARG A 139 -6.64 -12.35 -18.00
C ARG A 139 -7.57 -13.01 -17.00
N ILE A 140 -7.15 -14.15 -16.45
CA ILE A 140 -7.92 -14.92 -15.48
C ILE A 140 -7.56 -14.44 -14.08
N GLY A 141 -8.30 -13.43 -13.63
CA GLY A 141 -8.10 -12.76 -12.34
C GLY A 141 -6.69 -12.19 -12.20
N LEU A 142 -6.01 -12.54 -11.10
CA LEU A 142 -4.55 -12.34 -10.91
C LEU A 142 -3.76 -13.64 -11.05
N ARG A 143 -4.41 -14.71 -11.49
CA ARG A 143 -3.89 -16.07 -11.42
C ARG A 143 -3.09 -16.43 -12.66
N ARG A 144 -3.67 -16.21 -13.84
CA ARG A 144 -3.15 -16.68 -15.13
C ARG A 144 -3.44 -15.68 -16.23
N GLU A 145 -2.59 -15.62 -17.23
CA GLU A 145 -2.77 -14.74 -18.40
C GLU A 145 -2.19 -15.38 -19.66
N LEU A 146 -2.82 -15.09 -20.79
CA LEU A 146 -2.33 -15.40 -22.12
C LEU A 146 -2.63 -14.21 -23.03
N SER A 147 -1.70 -13.88 -23.92
CA SER A 147 -1.90 -12.82 -24.92
C SER A 147 -1.35 -13.28 -26.26
N PHE A 148 -2.12 -13.04 -27.31
CA PHE A 148 -1.78 -13.48 -28.66
C PHE A 148 -2.40 -12.56 -29.71
N GLY A 149 -1.74 -12.43 -30.85
CA GLY A 149 -2.28 -11.74 -32.01
C GLY A 149 -3.33 -12.59 -32.71
N VAL A 150 -4.37 -11.98 -33.26
CA VAL A 150 -5.43 -12.69 -34.00
C VAL A 150 -4.87 -13.47 -35.18
N HIS A 151 -3.77 -13.01 -35.80
CA HIS A 151 -3.07 -13.70 -36.89
C HIS A 151 -2.40 -15.02 -36.49
N GLN A 152 -2.18 -15.25 -35.19
CA GLN A 152 -1.55 -16.47 -34.65
C GLN A 152 -2.57 -17.61 -34.44
N VAL A 153 -3.86 -17.31 -34.57
CA VAL A 153 -4.95 -18.30 -34.49
C VAL A 153 -4.98 -19.14 -35.77
N ALA A 154 -5.00 -20.46 -35.63
CA ALA A 154 -5.11 -21.42 -36.72
C ALA A 154 -6.57 -21.81 -36.98
N SER A 155 -7.30 -22.21 -35.94
CA SER A 155 -8.70 -22.63 -36.01
C SER A 155 -9.42 -22.44 -34.66
N PHE A 156 -10.76 -22.44 -34.73
CA PHE A 156 -11.64 -22.61 -33.57
C PHE A 156 -12.36 -23.95 -33.73
N GLU A 157 -12.27 -24.80 -32.73
CA GLU A 157 -12.85 -26.15 -32.74
C GLU A 157 -13.75 -26.32 -31.51
N PRO A 158 -14.97 -26.87 -31.64
CA PRO A 158 -15.76 -27.28 -30.48
C PRO A 158 -14.94 -28.23 -29.60
N THR A 159 -14.97 -28.05 -28.28
CA THR A 159 -14.22 -28.90 -27.34
C THR A 159 -15.04 -29.15 -26.09
N GLY A 160 -14.66 -30.16 -25.32
CA GLY A 160 -15.32 -30.57 -24.08
C GLY A 160 -14.34 -31.26 -23.14
N ILE A 161 -14.72 -31.38 -21.86
CA ILE A 161 -13.94 -32.17 -20.91
C ILE A 161 -14.05 -33.65 -21.29
N GLN A 162 -12.90 -34.33 -21.36
CA GLN A 162 -12.84 -35.78 -21.57
C GLN A 162 -12.65 -36.50 -20.24
N TYR A 163 -13.27 -37.67 -20.11
CA TYR A 163 -13.20 -38.51 -18.92
C TYR A 163 -12.49 -39.82 -19.24
N ASN A 164 -11.71 -40.33 -18.30
CA ASN A 164 -11.10 -41.65 -18.39
C ASN A 164 -12.14 -42.74 -18.06
N LYS A 165 -11.75 -44.01 -18.24
CA LYS A 165 -12.63 -45.16 -17.98
C LYS A 165 -13.06 -45.29 -16.51
N GLN A 166 -12.38 -44.61 -15.58
CA GLN A 166 -12.71 -44.56 -14.15
C GLN A 166 -13.51 -43.31 -13.75
N GLY A 167 -13.98 -42.50 -14.71
CA GLY A 167 -14.74 -41.27 -14.44
C GLY A 167 -13.92 -40.06 -14.01
N GLY A 168 -12.59 -40.15 -14.01
CA GLY A 168 -11.69 -39.03 -13.73
C GLY A 168 -11.46 -38.13 -14.95
N ILE A 169 -11.32 -36.83 -14.74
CA ILE A 169 -11.06 -35.85 -15.80
C ILE A 169 -9.66 -36.06 -16.41
N ILE A 170 -9.59 -36.18 -17.73
CA ILE A 170 -8.34 -36.17 -18.49
C ILE A 170 -7.85 -34.73 -18.58
N HIS A 171 -6.63 -34.48 -18.09
CA HIS A 171 -6.01 -33.16 -18.12
C HIS A 171 -5.05 -33.05 -19.31
N PRO A 172 -5.41 -32.31 -20.38
CA PRO A 172 -4.52 -32.16 -21.52
C PRO A 172 -3.28 -31.33 -21.14
N SER A 173 -2.14 -31.71 -21.71
CA SER A 173 -0.88 -30.96 -21.60
C SER A 173 -0.89 -29.78 -22.56
N ASN A 174 -0.14 -28.71 -22.24
CA ASN A 174 0.03 -27.53 -23.10
C ASN A 174 -1.27 -26.79 -23.47
N VAL A 175 -2.28 -26.81 -22.57
CA VAL A 175 -3.55 -26.10 -22.76
C VAL A 175 -3.70 -24.94 -21.78
N PHE A 176 -4.05 -23.76 -22.31
CA PHE A 176 -4.48 -22.63 -21.49
C PHE A 176 -6.00 -22.67 -21.26
N HIS A 177 -6.44 -23.02 -20.06
CA HIS A 177 -7.87 -22.98 -19.73
C HIS A 177 -8.32 -21.57 -19.29
N ALA A 178 -9.12 -20.87 -20.10
CA ALA A 178 -9.62 -19.53 -19.81
C ALA A 178 -10.88 -19.54 -18.89
N THR A 179 -10.84 -20.30 -17.80
CA THR A 179 -11.93 -20.49 -16.82
C THR A 179 -11.73 -19.66 -15.55
N ALA A 180 -12.82 -19.17 -14.97
CA ALA A 180 -12.85 -18.55 -13.64
C ALA A 180 -12.58 -19.57 -12.53
N PHE A 181 -12.97 -20.84 -12.72
CA PHE A 181 -12.76 -21.90 -11.75
C PHE A 181 -11.27 -22.20 -11.56
N PRO A 182 -10.75 -22.20 -10.31
CA PRO A 182 -9.35 -22.51 -10.05
C PRO A 182 -8.97 -23.91 -10.53
N ARG A 183 -7.93 -24.00 -11.37
CA ARG A 183 -7.50 -25.31 -11.93
C ARG A 183 -6.97 -26.29 -10.89
N VAL A 184 -6.48 -25.78 -9.76
CA VAL A 184 -6.07 -26.62 -8.63
C VAL A 184 -7.27 -27.38 -8.09
N LEU A 185 -8.41 -26.70 -7.92
CA LEU A 185 -9.64 -27.33 -7.43
C LEU A 185 -10.20 -28.34 -8.44
N THR A 186 -10.12 -28.06 -9.75
CA THR A 186 -10.51 -29.06 -10.76
C THR A 186 -9.69 -30.33 -10.69
N ARG A 187 -8.40 -30.23 -10.39
CA ARG A 187 -7.52 -31.40 -10.26
C ARG A 187 -7.75 -32.17 -8.97
N VAL A 188 -8.11 -31.48 -7.89
CA VAL A 188 -8.30 -32.08 -6.56
C VAL A 188 -9.70 -32.70 -6.44
N PHE A 189 -10.73 -31.98 -6.86
CA PHE A 189 -12.13 -32.34 -6.63
C PHE A 189 -12.85 -32.89 -7.87
N GLY A 190 -12.19 -32.89 -9.05
CA GLY A 190 -12.83 -33.32 -10.29
C GLY A 190 -14.01 -32.44 -10.73
N ALA A 191 -14.13 -31.22 -10.18
CA ALA A 191 -15.21 -30.28 -10.48
C ALA A 191 -14.69 -29.07 -11.26
N GLY A 192 -15.47 -28.57 -12.22
CA GLY A 192 -15.10 -27.38 -12.97
C GLY A 192 -16.15 -27.00 -14.00
N ASP A 193 -15.88 -25.90 -14.70
CA ASP A 193 -16.67 -25.49 -15.84
C ASP A 193 -16.34 -26.37 -17.06
N ASP A 194 -17.25 -26.49 -18.01
CA ASP A 194 -17.01 -27.10 -19.32
C ASP A 194 -16.61 -26.06 -20.37
N PRO A 195 -15.60 -26.33 -21.20
CA PRO A 195 -15.22 -25.44 -22.29
C PRO A 195 -16.22 -25.56 -23.44
N SER A 196 -16.38 -24.49 -24.21
CA SER A 196 -17.21 -24.51 -25.43
C SER A 196 -16.37 -24.72 -26.68
N TYR A 197 -15.21 -24.04 -26.77
CA TYR A 197 -14.32 -24.09 -27.93
C TYR A 197 -12.84 -24.11 -27.53
N ALA A 198 -12.00 -24.70 -28.37
CA ALA A 198 -10.56 -24.61 -28.33
C ALA A 198 -10.06 -23.66 -29.44
N VAL A 199 -9.23 -22.69 -29.06
CA VAL A 199 -8.44 -21.88 -29.99
C VAL A 199 -7.13 -22.60 -30.24
N LYS A 200 -6.91 -23.10 -31.46
CA LYS A 200 -5.63 -23.71 -31.85
C LYS A 200 -4.68 -22.62 -32.35
N PHE A 201 -3.43 -22.65 -31.91
CA PHE A 201 -2.42 -21.70 -32.36
C PHE A 201 -1.56 -22.30 -33.49
N LYS A 202 -1.14 -21.46 -34.44
CA LYS A 202 -0.24 -21.87 -35.53
C LYS A 202 1.13 -22.33 -35.02
N THR A 203 1.60 -21.72 -33.93
CA THR A 203 2.82 -22.09 -33.23
C THR A 203 2.57 -22.03 -31.72
N PRO A 204 3.27 -22.84 -30.90
CA PRO A 204 3.16 -22.76 -29.44
C PRO A 204 3.45 -21.36 -28.92
N LEU A 205 2.61 -20.90 -27.98
CA LEU A 205 2.70 -19.59 -27.35
C LEU A 205 3.07 -19.73 -25.87
N VAL A 206 3.57 -18.65 -25.27
CA VAL A 206 3.96 -18.66 -23.85
C VAL A 206 2.86 -18.02 -22.99
N ALA A 207 2.23 -18.81 -22.14
CA ALA A 207 1.28 -18.35 -21.13
C ALA A 207 1.99 -18.02 -19.80
N THR A 208 1.35 -17.18 -18.99
CA THR A 208 1.70 -16.99 -17.57
C THR A 208 0.70 -17.71 -16.68
N GLY A 209 1.20 -18.49 -15.73
CA GLY A 209 0.44 -19.22 -14.73
C GLY A 209 0.50 -18.57 -13.36
N TYR A 210 0.11 -19.36 -12.35
CA TYR A 210 0.16 -18.95 -10.95
C TYR A 210 1.56 -18.45 -10.57
N PHE A 211 1.59 -17.40 -9.73
CA PHE A 211 2.81 -16.72 -9.27
C PHE A 211 3.77 -16.24 -10.39
N GLY A 212 3.30 -16.11 -11.63
CA GLY A 212 4.13 -15.61 -12.74
C GLY A 212 4.90 -16.69 -13.50
N ARG A 213 4.66 -17.97 -13.21
CA ARG A 213 5.31 -19.10 -13.90
C ARG A 213 5.00 -19.06 -15.40
N LYS A 214 6.00 -19.26 -16.26
CA LYS A 214 5.80 -19.36 -17.71
C LYS A 214 5.69 -20.82 -18.15
N PHE A 215 4.80 -21.10 -19.09
CA PHE A 215 4.65 -22.41 -19.71
C PHE A 215 4.14 -22.27 -21.14
N GLU A 216 4.51 -23.22 -22.00
CA GLU A 216 4.09 -23.23 -23.39
C GLU A 216 2.68 -23.81 -23.53
N VAL A 217 1.92 -23.25 -24.47
CA VAL A 217 0.57 -23.67 -24.79
C VAL A 217 0.38 -23.72 -26.31
N SER A 218 -0.12 -24.83 -26.82
CA SER A 218 -0.49 -25.01 -28.23
C SER A 218 -1.94 -24.60 -28.50
N GLU A 219 -2.76 -24.52 -27.44
CA GLU A 219 -4.17 -24.17 -27.54
C GLU A 219 -4.69 -23.48 -26.28
N ALA A 220 -5.79 -22.73 -26.45
CA ALA A 220 -6.53 -22.12 -25.36
C ALA A 220 -8.00 -22.55 -25.36
N TRP A 221 -8.48 -23.14 -24.27
CA TRP A 221 -9.88 -23.54 -24.12
C TRP A 221 -10.71 -22.40 -23.55
N LEU A 222 -11.83 -22.11 -24.21
CA LEU A 222 -12.73 -20.99 -23.91
C LEU A 222 -13.87 -21.45 -23.00
N TYR A 223 -14.04 -20.73 -21.90
CA TYR A 223 -15.13 -20.88 -20.93
C TYR A 223 -15.89 -19.55 -20.81
N LEU A 224 -16.03 -18.86 -21.94
CA LEU A 224 -16.61 -17.52 -21.97
C LEU A 224 -18.13 -17.62 -21.84
N ASP A 225 -18.74 -16.60 -21.26
CA ASP A 225 -20.20 -16.53 -21.14
C ASP A 225 -20.87 -16.31 -22.52
N GLU A 226 -20.13 -15.78 -23.51
CA GLU A 226 -20.56 -15.51 -24.90
C GLU A 226 -19.44 -15.90 -25.90
N PRO A 227 -19.15 -17.20 -26.09
CA PRO A 227 -18.00 -17.65 -26.88
C PRO A 227 -18.14 -17.38 -28.38
N GLU A 228 -19.34 -17.45 -28.96
CA GLU A 228 -19.59 -17.20 -30.38
C GLU A 228 -19.27 -15.75 -30.74
N ARG A 229 -19.76 -14.79 -29.93
CA ARG A 229 -19.48 -13.35 -30.10
C ARG A 229 -17.99 -13.05 -30.04
N PHE A 230 -17.25 -13.77 -29.20
CA PHE A 230 -15.80 -13.66 -29.13
C PHE A 230 -15.13 -14.13 -30.43
N ILE A 231 -15.53 -15.28 -30.96
CA ILE A 231 -14.99 -15.85 -32.20
C ILE A 231 -15.23 -14.89 -33.38
N GLU A 232 -16.45 -14.40 -33.54
CA GLU A 232 -16.81 -13.42 -34.58
C GLU A 232 -15.95 -12.15 -34.49
N THR A 233 -15.72 -11.64 -33.28
CA THR A 233 -14.92 -10.44 -33.05
C THR A 233 -13.45 -10.67 -33.45
N VAL A 234 -12.89 -11.83 -33.10
CA VAL A 234 -11.51 -12.20 -33.46
C VAL A 234 -11.36 -12.36 -34.97
N GLN A 235 -12.30 -13.05 -35.62
CA GLN A 235 -12.30 -13.24 -37.07
C GLN A 235 -12.42 -11.90 -37.81
N ARG A 236 -13.26 -10.98 -37.32
CA ARG A 236 -13.38 -9.63 -37.89
C ARG A 236 -12.07 -8.84 -37.81
N GLU A 237 -11.35 -8.92 -36.70
CA GLU A 237 -10.06 -8.22 -36.55
C GLU A 237 -8.91 -8.86 -37.35
N GLN A 238 -9.02 -10.12 -37.80
CA GLN A 238 -8.03 -10.71 -38.71
C GLN A 238 -8.02 -10.07 -40.10
N VAL A 239 -9.13 -9.45 -40.51
CA VAL A 239 -9.30 -8.85 -41.85
C VAL A 239 -8.80 -7.39 -41.90
N LEU A 240 -8.62 -6.73 -40.74
CA LEU A 240 -8.18 -5.33 -40.67
C LEU A 240 -6.65 -5.22 -40.60
N PRO A 241 -6.01 -4.25 -41.29
CA PRO A 241 -4.58 -4.08 -41.25
C PRO A 241 -4.09 -3.74 -39.83
N VAL A 242 -3.14 -4.53 -39.34
CA VAL A 242 -2.56 -4.40 -37.99
C VAL A 242 -1.76 -3.09 -37.92
N GLN A 243 -2.29 -2.10 -37.20
CA GLN A 243 -1.50 -0.93 -36.83
C GLN A 243 -0.51 -1.31 -35.72
N HIS A 244 0.78 -1.30 -36.05
CA HIS A 244 1.85 -1.40 -35.06
C HIS A 244 1.81 -0.18 -34.13
N GLU A 245 1.52 -0.40 -32.85
CA GLU A 245 1.67 0.63 -31.82
C GLU A 245 3.15 0.89 -31.56
N SER A 246 3.55 2.14 -31.83
CA SER A 246 4.80 2.74 -31.36
C SER A 246 4.92 2.59 -29.84
N ALA A 247 6.12 2.22 -29.36
CA ALA A 247 6.40 2.06 -27.94
C ALA A 247 5.98 3.29 -27.14
N VAL A 248 4.91 3.16 -26.35
CA VAL A 248 4.52 4.17 -25.35
C VAL A 248 5.72 4.34 -24.41
N LYS A 249 6.35 5.50 -24.47
CA LYS A 249 7.47 5.88 -23.59
C LYS A 249 6.98 5.73 -22.14
N LYS A 250 7.39 4.66 -21.47
CA LYS A 250 6.97 4.37 -20.09
C LYS A 250 7.43 5.52 -19.20
N THR A 251 6.50 6.35 -18.75
CA THR A 251 6.81 7.32 -17.71
C THR A 251 7.09 6.55 -16.41
N PRO A 252 8.18 6.86 -15.70
CA PRO A 252 8.51 6.17 -14.46
C PRO A 252 7.38 6.36 -13.44
N ILE A 253 7.13 5.32 -12.63
CA ILE A 253 6.00 5.28 -11.69
C ILE A 253 6.04 6.48 -10.73
N VAL A 254 7.24 6.77 -10.20
CA VAL A 254 7.59 7.96 -9.41
C VAL A 254 8.94 8.51 -9.88
N ASN A 255 9.32 9.70 -9.41
CA ASN A 255 10.67 10.23 -9.59
C ASN A 255 11.63 9.50 -8.64
N TRP A 256 12.32 8.47 -9.14
CA TRP A 256 13.23 7.65 -8.34
C TRP A 256 14.43 8.42 -7.78
N LYS A 257 14.89 9.48 -8.46
CA LYS A 257 15.97 10.34 -7.95
C LYS A 257 15.50 11.09 -6.69
N LEU A 258 14.31 11.70 -6.74
CA LEU A 258 13.72 12.37 -5.59
C LEU A 258 13.46 11.40 -4.43
N TYR A 259 12.93 10.20 -4.74
CA TYR A 259 12.71 9.16 -3.74
C TYR A 259 13.99 8.84 -2.95
N TRP A 260 15.09 8.55 -3.64
CA TRP A 260 16.35 8.22 -2.96
C TRP A 260 16.97 9.39 -2.20
N ILE A 261 16.83 10.63 -2.69
CA ILE A 261 17.25 11.83 -1.96
C ILE A 261 16.48 11.94 -0.63
N LEU A 262 15.15 11.79 -0.67
CA LEU A 262 14.32 11.84 0.53
C LEU A 262 14.62 10.68 1.49
N MET A 263 14.89 9.48 0.97
CA MET A 263 15.34 8.35 1.78
C MET A 263 16.65 8.65 2.51
N LEU A 264 17.66 9.17 1.80
CA LEU A 264 18.95 9.51 2.40
C LEU A 264 18.81 10.60 3.47
N ILE A 265 17.99 11.61 3.22
CA ILE A 265 17.74 12.69 4.18
C ILE A 265 17.02 12.15 5.43
N ASN A 266 16.01 11.28 5.28
CA ASN A 266 15.32 10.64 6.42
C ASN A 266 16.24 9.68 7.21
N ILE A 267 17.15 8.97 6.54
CA ILE A 267 18.19 8.18 7.20
C ILE A 267 19.11 9.08 8.02
N ALA A 268 19.57 10.19 7.45
CA ALA A 268 20.37 11.17 8.18
C ALA A 268 19.60 11.78 9.36
N GLY A 269 18.31 12.07 9.19
CA GLY A 269 17.43 12.55 10.25
C GLY A 269 17.28 11.52 11.37
N ALA A 270 17.11 10.24 11.04
CA ALA A 270 17.08 9.16 12.03
C ALA A 270 18.38 9.07 12.83
N LEU A 271 19.53 9.10 12.14
CA LEU A 271 20.85 9.09 12.79
C LEU A 271 21.06 10.29 13.71
N ALA A 272 20.49 11.45 13.38
CA ALA A 272 20.54 12.64 14.22
C ALA A 272 19.62 12.55 15.46
N ILE A 273 18.43 11.93 15.33
CA ILE A 273 17.50 11.74 16.46
C ILE A 273 18.00 10.71 17.46
N ILE A 274 18.60 9.59 17.00
CA ILE A 274 18.97 8.46 17.88
C ILE A 274 19.69 8.90 19.17
N PRO A 275 20.79 9.67 19.15
CA PRO A 275 21.49 10.05 20.38
C PRO A 275 20.63 10.96 21.27
N TYR A 276 19.83 11.84 20.67
CA TYR A 276 18.91 12.70 21.41
C TYR A 276 17.78 11.91 22.08
N ALA A 277 17.17 10.97 21.37
CA ALA A 277 16.10 10.11 21.87
C ALA A 277 16.58 9.16 22.99
N MET A 278 17.84 8.74 22.93
CA MET A 278 18.45 7.97 24.00
C MET A 278 18.67 8.78 25.27
N GLU A 279 19.16 10.01 25.13
CA GLU A 279 19.50 10.89 26.26
C GLU A 279 18.26 11.48 26.92
N ARG A 280 17.35 12.06 26.12
CA ARG A 280 16.16 12.77 26.61
C ARG A 280 15.10 11.82 27.17
N GLU A 281 14.77 10.79 26.40
CA GLU A 281 13.60 9.94 26.67
C GLU A 281 14.00 8.58 27.27
N GLY A 282 15.30 8.25 27.31
CA GLY A 282 15.76 6.96 27.85
C GLY A 282 15.23 5.74 27.08
N LEU A 283 14.77 5.89 25.84
CA LEU A 283 13.99 4.88 25.11
C LEU A 283 14.74 3.54 24.94
N HIS A 284 16.06 3.57 24.80
CA HIS A 284 16.86 2.36 24.72
C HIS A 284 16.78 1.53 26.02
N THR A 285 16.76 2.18 27.18
CA THR A 285 16.60 1.54 28.48
C THR A 285 15.17 1.03 28.67
N GLN A 286 14.16 1.82 28.30
CA GLN A 286 12.75 1.41 28.38
C GLN A 286 12.46 0.16 27.55
N LEU A 287 13.11 0.04 26.38
CA LEU A 287 13.00 -1.13 25.50
C LEU A 287 13.92 -2.30 25.89
N GLY A 288 14.76 -2.14 26.92
CA GLY A 288 15.72 -3.17 27.34
C GLY A 288 16.81 -3.47 26.29
N LEU A 289 17.14 -2.48 25.44
CA LEU A 289 18.09 -2.63 24.35
C LEU A 289 19.43 -1.94 24.69
N SER A 290 20.53 -2.52 24.21
CA SER A 290 21.81 -1.80 24.20
C SER A 290 21.73 -0.58 23.27
N PRO A 291 22.53 0.48 23.50
CA PRO A 291 22.65 1.64 22.60
C PRO A 291 22.72 1.29 21.10
N VAL A 292 23.56 0.31 20.76
CA VAL A 292 23.79 -0.12 19.38
C VAL A 292 22.55 -0.85 18.84
N ALA A 293 21.92 -1.71 19.63
CA ALA A 293 20.72 -2.43 19.24
C ALA A 293 19.52 -1.48 19.04
N PHE A 294 19.36 -0.48 19.94
CA PHE A 294 18.36 0.57 19.79
C PHE A 294 18.60 1.39 18.52
N GLY A 295 19.84 1.83 18.27
CA GLY A 295 20.17 2.60 17.06
C GLY A 295 19.87 1.82 15.77
N ALA A 296 20.22 0.53 15.73
CA ALA A 296 19.91 -0.33 14.59
C ALA A 296 18.40 -0.55 14.41
N PHE A 297 17.68 -0.78 15.51
CA PHE A 297 16.22 -0.94 15.50
C PHE A 297 15.51 0.32 15.01
N TYR A 298 15.85 1.48 15.57
CA TYR A 298 15.26 2.77 15.20
C TYR A 298 15.55 3.11 13.73
N LEU A 299 16.79 2.90 13.28
CA LEU A 299 17.16 3.12 11.89
C LEU A 299 16.39 2.20 10.93
N PHE A 300 16.27 0.92 11.27
CA PHE A 300 15.50 -0.05 10.49
C PHE A 300 14.02 0.35 10.40
N GLN A 301 13.41 0.75 11.52
CA GLN A 301 12.05 1.26 11.56
C GLN A 301 11.89 2.46 10.62
N VAL A 302 12.73 3.49 10.75
CA VAL A 302 12.64 4.70 9.91
C VAL A 302 12.83 4.37 8.44
N VAL A 303 13.78 3.49 8.09
CA VAL A 303 14.00 3.09 6.68
C VAL A 303 12.78 2.42 6.08
N ILE A 304 12.12 1.50 6.81
CA ILE A 304 10.91 0.84 6.32
C ILE A 304 9.76 1.83 6.23
N GLU A 305 9.51 2.57 7.31
CA GLU A 305 8.40 3.50 7.43
C GLU A 305 8.49 4.59 6.35
N THR A 306 9.59 5.35 6.32
CA THR A 306 9.79 6.42 5.34
C THR A 306 9.90 5.86 3.93
N GLY A 307 10.47 4.67 3.75
CA GLY A 307 10.52 3.95 2.48
C GLY A 307 9.15 3.71 1.86
N VAL A 308 8.18 3.30 2.68
CA VAL A 308 6.79 3.10 2.25
C VAL A 308 6.07 4.44 2.09
N LEU A 309 6.14 5.31 3.10
CA LEU A 309 5.35 6.54 3.16
C LEU A 309 5.77 7.55 2.09
N VAL A 310 7.08 7.75 1.85
CA VAL A 310 7.57 8.65 0.79
C VAL A 310 7.19 8.11 -0.59
N PHE A 311 7.27 6.79 -0.81
CA PHE A 311 6.85 6.18 -2.08
C PHE A 311 5.36 6.41 -2.35
N LEU A 312 4.51 6.16 -1.36
CA LEU A 312 3.07 6.40 -1.44
C LEU A 312 2.76 7.88 -1.63
N ALA A 313 3.44 8.77 -0.91
CA ALA A 313 3.30 10.21 -1.06
C ALA A 313 3.61 10.66 -2.48
N LEU A 314 4.73 10.24 -3.08
CA LEU A 314 5.08 10.57 -4.46
C LEU A 314 4.06 10.03 -5.47
N LEU A 315 3.51 8.83 -5.25
CA LEU A 315 2.42 8.30 -6.07
C LEU A 315 1.15 9.14 -5.99
N ILE A 316 0.82 9.62 -4.79
CA ILE A 316 -0.37 10.43 -4.53
C ILE A 316 -0.18 11.83 -5.13
N LEU A 317 0.96 12.47 -4.90
CA LEU A 317 1.31 13.79 -5.43
C LEU A 317 1.31 13.81 -6.97
N LYS A 318 1.85 12.77 -7.61
CA LYS A 318 1.78 12.61 -9.08
C LYS A 318 0.34 12.51 -9.58
N LYS A 319 -0.56 11.89 -8.82
CA LYS A 319 -2.00 11.85 -9.16
C LYS A 319 -2.68 13.19 -8.89
N LEU A 320 -2.33 13.89 -7.81
CA LEU A 320 -2.83 15.22 -7.51
C LEU A 320 -2.42 16.23 -8.60
N ALA A 321 -1.23 16.07 -9.18
CA ALA A 321 -0.76 16.88 -10.31
C ALA A 321 -1.63 16.77 -11.58
N LEU A 322 -2.46 15.72 -11.70
CA LEU A 322 -3.45 15.60 -12.79
C LEU A 322 -4.70 16.47 -12.55
N TYR A 323 -4.98 16.81 -11.29
CA TYR A 323 -6.11 17.64 -10.89
C TYR A 323 -5.72 19.10 -10.71
N ASP A 324 -4.48 19.36 -10.31
CA ASP A 324 -3.90 20.70 -10.17
C ASP A 324 -2.38 20.65 -10.44
N PRO A 325 -1.89 21.29 -11.52
CA PRO A 325 -0.46 21.29 -11.87
C PRO A 325 0.48 21.83 -10.78
N ALA A 326 0.00 22.60 -9.79
CA ALA A 326 0.82 23.09 -8.69
C ALA A 326 1.51 21.96 -7.91
N PHE A 327 0.90 20.77 -7.84
CA PHE A 327 1.47 19.59 -7.18
C PHE A 327 2.65 18.97 -7.94
N LYS A 328 2.86 19.32 -9.21
CA LYS A 328 3.98 18.79 -10.01
C LYS A 328 5.33 19.17 -9.38
N LYS A 329 5.44 20.40 -8.86
CA LYS A 329 6.63 20.91 -8.18
C LYS A 329 7.03 20.04 -6.98
N LEU A 330 6.05 19.46 -6.27
CA LEU A 330 6.26 18.59 -5.11
C LEU A 330 6.78 17.18 -5.47
N THR A 331 6.88 16.87 -6.77
CA THR A 331 7.39 15.58 -7.28
C THR A 331 8.71 15.73 -8.05
N GLU A 332 9.23 16.95 -8.12
CA GLU A 332 10.48 17.28 -8.81
C GLU A 332 11.59 17.49 -7.78
N VAL A 333 12.84 17.22 -8.18
CA VAL A 333 13.99 17.49 -7.30
C VAL A 333 14.10 19.01 -7.15
N PRO A 334 14.19 19.55 -5.92
CA PRO A 334 14.33 20.99 -5.72
C PRO A 334 15.53 21.52 -6.51
N VAL A 335 15.30 22.51 -7.35
CA VAL A 335 16.36 23.22 -8.07
C VAL A 335 16.67 24.50 -7.30
N ILE A 336 17.93 24.68 -6.90
CA ILE A 336 18.38 25.92 -6.25
C ILE A 336 18.42 27.01 -7.33
N CYS A 337 17.33 27.79 -7.39
CA CYS A 337 17.15 28.89 -8.34
C CYS A 337 17.26 30.25 -7.65
N LYS A 338 17.31 31.32 -8.46
CA LYS A 338 17.22 32.71 -7.99
C LYS A 338 15.93 32.89 -7.17
N GLY A 339 16.07 33.20 -5.88
CA GLY A 339 14.95 33.34 -4.92
C GLY A 339 14.84 32.22 -3.87
N TRP A 340 15.57 31.11 -4.01
CA TRP A 340 15.57 30.03 -3.01
C TRP A 340 16.04 30.52 -1.63
N TRP A 341 17.15 31.25 -1.58
CA TRP A 341 17.70 31.80 -0.34
C TRP A 341 16.76 32.77 0.37
N LEU A 342 16.00 33.55 -0.39
CA LEU A 342 15.00 34.45 0.19
C LEU A 342 13.84 33.68 0.82
N ASN A 343 13.38 32.61 0.15
CA ASN A 343 12.35 31.73 0.72
C ASN A 343 12.88 31.01 1.97
N ALA A 344 14.13 30.55 1.96
CA ALA A 344 14.77 29.92 3.11
C ALA A 344 14.85 30.90 4.30
N ALA A 345 15.30 32.14 4.08
CA ALA A 345 15.34 33.18 5.11
C ALA A 345 13.94 33.48 5.70
N LYS A 346 12.92 33.59 4.84
CA LYS A 346 11.53 33.78 5.27
C LYS A 346 11.01 32.61 6.10
N THR A 347 11.32 31.37 5.70
CA THR A 347 10.88 30.17 6.43
C THR A 347 11.61 30.00 7.75
N ILE A 348 12.90 30.38 7.83
CA ILE A 348 13.64 30.43 9.09
C ILE A 348 13.00 31.44 10.03
N GLY A 349 12.81 32.68 9.59
CA GLY A 349 12.18 33.72 10.40
C GLY A 349 10.77 33.34 10.85
N GLY A 350 9.95 32.80 9.94
CA GLY A 350 8.61 32.30 10.25
C GLY A 350 8.64 31.14 11.25
N GLY A 351 9.58 30.21 11.11
CA GLY A 351 9.79 29.11 12.06
C GLY A 351 10.15 29.60 13.46
N LEU A 352 11.07 30.55 13.58
CA LEU A 352 11.45 31.16 14.87
C LEU A 352 10.27 31.87 15.55
N VAL A 353 9.47 32.61 14.77
CA VAL A 353 8.25 33.27 15.27
C VAL A 353 7.24 32.24 15.77
N VAL A 354 7.01 31.18 14.99
CA VAL A 354 6.09 30.09 15.38
C VAL A 354 6.61 29.36 16.61
N GLY A 355 7.90 29.04 16.71
CA GLY A 355 8.49 28.43 17.90
C GLY A 355 8.33 29.31 19.14
N SER A 356 8.56 30.63 19.00
CA SER A 356 8.35 31.59 20.09
C SER A 356 6.88 31.69 20.51
N LEU A 357 5.95 31.63 19.55
CA LEU A 357 4.51 31.61 19.81
C LEU A 357 4.10 30.32 20.54
N ILE A 358 4.59 29.17 20.10
CA ILE A 358 4.37 27.87 20.73
C ILE A 358 4.85 27.91 22.19
N LEU A 359 6.04 28.47 22.44
CA LEU A 359 6.59 28.64 23.80
C LEU A 359 5.72 29.55 24.67
N ALA A 360 5.32 30.71 24.15
CA ALA A 360 4.47 31.64 24.87
C ALA A 360 3.10 31.02 25.23
N VAL A 361 2.48 30.32 24.28
CA VAL A 361 1.22 29.59 24.50
C VAL A 361 1.41 28.46 25.51
N SER A 362 2.53 27.72 25.44
CA SER A 362 2.88 26.68 26.40
C SER A 362 2.95 27.21 27.82
N LEU A 363 3.64 28.33 28.06
CA LEU A 363 3.76 28.97 29.37
C LEU A 363 2.41 29.46 29.93
N VAL A 364 1.53 29.96 29.06
CA VAL A 364 0.18 30.42 29.45
C VAL A 364 -0.72 29.24 29.84
N ILE A 365 -0.55 28.08 29.20
CA ILE A 365 -1.36 26.88 29.45
C ILE A 365 -0.82 26.07 30.63
N SER A 366 0.50 25.95 30.77
CA SER A 366 1.14 25.12 31.80
C SER A 366 0.89 25.66 33.21
N LYS A 367 0.98 26.98 33.39
CA LYS A 367 0.87 27.62 34.71
C LYS A 367 -0.50 27.38 35.40
N PRO A 368 -1.66 27.57 34.75
CA PRO A 368 -2.96 27.23 35.34
C PRO A 368 -3.18 25.74 35.58
N LEU A 369 -2.51 24.88 34.80
CA LEU A 369 -2.61 23.43 34.92
C LEU A 369 -1.67 22.83 35.98
N GLY A 370 -0.83 23.66 36.62
CA GLY A 370 0.15 23.19 37.59
C GLY A 370 1.23 22.28 37.00
N ILE A 371 1.47 22.37 35.68
CA ILE A 371 2.48 21.56 35.00
C ILE A 371 3.86 22.10 35.37
N ASP A 372 4.62 21.28 36.10
CA ASP A 372 6.01 21.56 36.44
C ASP A 372 6.93 20.91 35.41
N ASN A 373 7.68 21.75 34.67
CA ASN A 373 8.64 21.31 33.67
C ASN A 373 10.04 21.08 34.25
N SER A 374 10.27 21.36 35.55
CA SER A 374 11.59 21.26 36.18
C SER A 374 12.16 19.83 36.21
N THR A 375 11.31 18.82 36.05
CA THR A 375 11.67 17.41 35.99
C THR A 375 12.17 16.98 34.60
N ILE A 376 11.91 17.75 33.55
CA ILE A 376 12.38 17.46 32.20
C ILE A 376 13.85 17.88 32.09
N GLN A 377 14.74 16.89 32.01
CA GLN A 377 16.15 17.14 31.74
C GLN A 377 16.37 17.31 30.24
N GLU A 378 16.48 18.57 29.80
CA GLU A 378 16.85 18.89 28.42
C GLU A 378 18.31 18.46 28.14
N PRO A 379 18.57 17.75 27.03
CA PRO A 379 19.93 17.38 26.64
C PRO A 379 20.82 18.61 26.39
N VAL A 380 22.14 18.38 26.36
CA VAL A 380 23.12 19.40 25.96
C VAL A 380 22.76 20.00 24.59
N TRP A 381 22.93 21.31 24.45
CA TRP A 381 22.41 22.10 23.32
C TRP A 381 22.72 21.52 21.92
N TRP A 382 23.88 20.88 21.72
CA TRP A 382 24.26 20.31 20.43
C TRP A 382 23.47 19.02 20.12
N LEU A 383 23.11 18.22 21.12
CA LEU A 383 22.18 17.09 20.96
C LEU A 383 20.80 17.60 20.61
N SER A 384 20.34 18.69 21.23
CA SER A 384 19.07 19.33 20.91
C SER A 384 19.02 19.86 19.46
N ILE A 385 20.14 20.33 18.91
CA ILE A 385 20.24 20.67 17.47
C ILE A 385 20.07 19.43 16.59
N LEU A 386 20.72 18.31 16.93
CA LEU A 386 20.60 17.06 16.17
C LEU A 386 19.16 16.50 16.23
N GLY A 387 18.58 16.46 17.43
CA GLY A 387 17.19 16.08 17.65
C GLY A 387 16.22 16.95 16.87
N ALA A 388 16.38 18.28 16.95
CA ALA A 388 15.57 19.25 16.21
C ALA A 388 15.63 19.02 14.70
N GLY A 389 16.83 18.77 14.15
CA GLY A 389 17.04 18.56 12.72
C GLY A 389 16.43 17.25 12.23
N GLY A 390 16.68 16.17 12.96
CA GLY A 390 16.14 14.87 12.58
C GLY A 390 14.62 14.79 12.75
N ALA A 391 14.06 15.38 13.81
CA ALA A 391 12.61 15.46 14.03
C ALA A 391 11.94 16.22 12.88
N ALA A 392 12.47 17.40 12.54
CA ALA A 392 11.97 18.21 11.43
C ALA A 392 12.01 17.46 10.09
N ILE A 393 12.98 16.59 9.84
CA ILE A 393 13.04 15.80 8.62
C ILE A 393 12.01 14.66 8.61
N ASN A 394 12.03 13.84 9.66
CA ASN A 394 11.27 12.59 9.69
C ASN A 394 9.76 12.90 9.81
N GLU A 395 9.40 13.83 10.68
CA GLU A 395 8.01 14.20 10.91
C GLU A 395 7.40 14.92 9.70
N GLU A 396 8.13 15.83 9.05
CA GLU A 396 7.60 16.51 7.85
C GLU A 396 7.37 15.52 6.70
N SER A 397 8.22 14.49 6.58
CA SER A 397 8.04 13.42 5.59
C SER A 397 6.75 12.61 5.84
N ILE A 398 6.43 12.34 7.10
CA ILE A 398 5.22 11.58 7.50
C ILE A 398 3.97 12.46 7.40
N PHE A 399 3.95 13.59 8.12
CA PHE A 399 2.72 14.37 8.31
C PHE A 399 2.43 15.30 7.14
N ARG A 400 3.43 15.90 6.52
CA ARG A 400 3.21 16.85 5.43
C ARG A 400 3.26 16.12 4.11
N MET A 401 4.38 15.48 3.80
CA MET A 401 4.53 14.84 2.50
C MET A 401 3.53 13.70 2.31
N PHE A 402 3.37 12.79 3.28
CA PHE A 402 2.42 11.69 3.19
C PHE A 402 0.99 12.05 3.63
N LEU A 403 0.76 12.44 4.89
CA LEU A 403 -0.59 12.55 5.45
C LEU A 403 -1.41 13.68 4.81
N VAL A 404 -0.87 14.91 4.65
CA VAL A 404 -1.59 15.99 3.94
C VAL A 404 -1.94 15.54 2.51
N SER A 405 -1.00 14.93 1.79
CA SER A 405 -1.26 14.42 0.43
C SER A 405 -2.33 13.34 0.39
N LEU A 406 -2.34 12.42 1.36
CA LEU A 406 -3.33 11.36 1.49
C LEU A 406 -4.74 11.93 1.71
N ILE A 407 -4.90 12.85 2.67
CA ILE A 407 -6.19 13.48 2.93
C ILE A 407 -6.63 14.29 1.71
N MET A 408 -5.71 15.00 1.07
CA MET A 408 -5.99 15.75 -0.17
C MET A 408 -6.57 14.86 -1.26
N ILE A 409 -5.96 13.71 -1.56
CA ILE A 409 -6.46 12.84 -2.63
C ILE A 409 -7.80 12.18 -2.28
N LEU A 410 -8.06 11.90 -1.00
CA LEU A 410 -9.35 11.40 -0.54
C LEU A 410 -10.45 12.45 -0.75
N LEU A 411 -10.22 13.70 -0.32
CA LEU A 411 -11.17 14.81 -0.50
C LEU A 411 -11.39 15.18 -1.98
N VAL A 412 -10.36 15.07 -2.81
CA VAL A 412 -10.48 15.27 -4.26
C VAL A 412 -11.34 14.16 -4.89
N LYS A 413 -11.15 12.90 -4.48
CA LYS A 413 -11.91 11.74 -5.01
C LYS A 413 -13.37 11.70 -4.57
N ILE A 414 -13.66 12.06 -3.31
CA ILE A 414 -15.03 12.07 -2.76
C ILE A 414 -15.82 13.28 -3.31
N GLY A 415 -15.16 14.41 -3.54
CA GLY A 415 -15.80 15.60 -4.11
C GLY A 415 -15.82 15.64 -5.64
N LYS A 416 -16.03 16.84 -6.20
CA LYS A 416 -16.09 17.13 -7.65
C LYS A 416 -14.75 16.95 -8.42
N ARG A 417 -13.82 16.12 -7.93
CA ARG A 417 -12.50 15.87 -8.56
C ARG A 417 -11.70 17.13 -8.92
N LYS A 418 -11.83 18.17 -8.09
CA LYS A 418 -11.12 19.43 -8.19
C LYS A 418 -10.43 19.75 -6.86
N VAL A 419 -9.20 20.25 -6.93
CA VAL A 419 -8.50 20.84 -5.79
C VAL A 419 -9.17 22.17 -5.44
N SER A 420 -9.32 22.46 -4.15
CA SER A 420 -9.84 23.75 -3.68
C SER A 420 -9.12 24.18 -2.41
N ARG A 421 -9.19 25.48 -2.11
CA ARG A 421 -8.62 26.06 -0.89
C ARG A 421 -9.19 25.39 0.36
N TRP A 422 -10.50 25.18 0.41
CA TRP A 422 -11.16 24.46 1.52
C TRP A 422 -10.57 23.06 1.75
N LYS A 423 -10.39 22.26 0.69
CA LYS A 423 -9.82 20.92 0.82
C LYS A 423 -8.37 20.95 1.31
N SER A 424 -7.60 21.92 0.83
CA SER A 424 -6.21 22.14 1.22
C SER A 424 -6.11 22.52 2.70
N SER A 425 -6.93 23.49 3.13
CA SER A 425 -7.02 23.89 4.53
C SER A 425 -7.48 22.74 5.42
N PHE A 426 -8.49 21.98 5.01
CA PHE A 426 -8.95 20.81 5.78
C PHE A 426 -7.84 19.76 5.92
N ALA A 427 -7.11 19.44 4.85
CA ALA A 427 -6.03 18.46 4.91
C ALA A 427 -4.91 18.91 5.86
N ILE A 428 -4.55 20.20 5.84
CA ILE A 428 -3.58 20.78 6.77
C ILE A 428 -4.08 20.70 8.21
N VAL A 429 -5.32 21.15 8.48
CA VAL A 429 -5.91 21.11 9.83
C VAL A 429 -6.00 19.68 10.34
N PHE A 430 -6.46 18.74 9.52
CA PHE A 430 -6.54 17.33 9.90
C PHE A 430 -5.16 16.76 10.26
N ALA A 431 -4.14 17.00 9.42
CA ALA A 431 -2.79 16.52 9.70
C ALA A 431 -2.20 17.16 10.98
N ALA A 432 -2.46 18.45 11.22
CA ALA A 432 -2.05 19.16 12.43
C ALA A 432 -2.73 18.59 13.70
N LEU A 433 -4.01 18.23 13.63
CA LEU A 433 -4.72 17.57 14.72
C LEU A 433 -4.13 16.20 15.04
N VAL A 434 -3.90 15.37 14.01
CA VAL A 434 -3.27 14.04 14.19
C VAL A 434 -1.87 14.20 14.80
N PHE A 435 -1.08 15.16 14.31
CA PHE A 435 0.24 15.48 14.85
C PHE A 435 0.20 15.84 16.34
N GLY A 436 -0.73 16.71 16.74
CA GLY A 436 -0.90 17.09 18.15
C GLY A 436 -1.42 15.96 19.05
N ILE A 437 -2.32 15.11 18.54
CA ILE A 437 -2.76 13.91 19.27
C ILE A 437 -1.61 12.93 19.48
N MET A 438 -0.73 12.76 18.50
CA MET A 438 0.44 11.89 18.66
C MET A 438 1.42 12.41 19.71
N HIS A 439 1.60 13.73 19.79
CA HIS A 439 2.44 14.35 20.83
C HIS A 439 1.83 14.27 22.22
N TYR A 440 0.48 14.22 22.34
CA TYR A 440 -0.16 13.91 23.61
C TYR A 440 0.30 12.55 24.14
N GLY A 441 0.44 11.54 23.28
CA GLY A 441 0.92 10.21 23.65
C GLY A 441 2.29 10.23 24.33
N VAL A 442 3.22 11.09 23.87
CA VAL A 442 4.54 11.27 24.50
C VAL A 442 4.44 11.98 25.85
N ALA A 443 3.52 12.94 25.99
CA ALA A 443 3.31 13.64 27.25
C ALA A 443 2.71 12.74 28.35
N MET A 444 2.05 11.63 28.00
CA MET A 444 1.47 10.68 28.94
C MET A 444 2.48 10.01 29.86
N ASP A 445 3.76 9.95 29.45
CA ASP A 445 4.83 9.30 30.21
C ASP A 445 5.40 10.21 31.31
N HIS A 446 5.15 11.53 31.20
CA HIS A 446 5.76 12.55 32.08
C HIS A 446 4.75 13.33 32.92
N PHE A 447 3.47 13.35 32.52
CA PHE A 447 2.46 14.22 33.12
C PHE A 447 1.14 13.49 33.40
N GLU A 448 0.37 14.03 34.36
CA GLU A 448 -0.98 13.53 34.65
C GLU A 448 -1.94 13.71 33.48
N LEU A 449 -2.73 12.66 33.21
CA LEU A 449 -3.68 12.60 32.09
C LEU A 449 -4.93 13.45 32.35
N THR A 450 -4.83 14.75 32.06
CA THR A 450 -5.95 15.68 32.20
C THR A 450 -6.49 16.12 30.83
N PRO A 451 -7.78 16.49 30.72
CA PRO A 451 -8.31 17.13 29.52
C PRO A 451 -7.53 18.40 29.15
N GLY A 452 -7.06 19.15 30.15
CA GLY A 452 -6.24 20.35 29.95
C GLY A 452 -4.93 20.05 29.23
N LEU A 453 -4.21 19.00 29.66
CA LEU A 453 -3.01 18.53 28.98
C LEU A 453 -3.30 18.09 27.54
N PHE A 454 -4.37 17.32 27.32
CA PHE A 454 -4.77 16.89 25.98
C PHE A 454 -5.01 18.07 25.03
N PHE A 455 -5.87 19.01 25.42
CA PHE A 455 -6.18 20.17 24.58
C PHE A 455 -4.97 21.11 24.42
N GLY A 456 -4.14 21.25 25.45
CA GLY A 456 -2.88 21.99 25.39
C GLY A 456 -1.92 21.41 24.35
N MET A 457 -1.71 20.08 24.39
CA MET A 457 -0.83 19.38 23.44
C MET A 457 -1.34 19.47 22.01
N VAL A 458 -2.65 19.31 21.79
CA VAL A 458 -3.26 19.47 20.46
C VAL A 458 -3.10 20.90 19.95
N LEU A 459 -3.28 21.91 20.81
CA LEU A 459 -3.17 23.32 20.44
C LEU A 459 -1.74 23.72 20.08
N ILE A 460 -0.78 23.46 20.97
CA ILE A 460 0.62 23.86 20.86
C ILE A 460 1.27 23.23 19.61
N ASN A 461 1.09 21.92 19.43
CA ASN A 461 1.59 21.21 18.24
C ASN A 461 0.78 21.55 16.98
N GLY A 462 -0.51 21.88 17.14
CA GLY A 462 -1.37 22.33 16.06
C GLY A 462 -0.90 23.63 15.41
N ILE A 463 -0.40 24.59 16.19
CA ILE A 463 0.13 25.87 15.66
C ILE A 463 1.27 25.61 14.65
N GLY A 464 2.25 24.77 15.02
CA GLY A 464 3.33 24.34 14.13
C GLY A 464 2.80 23.54 12.94
N GLY A 465 1.90 22.58 13.21
CA GLY A 465 1.20 21.78 12.20
C GLY A 465 0.58 22.59 11.07
N LEU A 466 -0.17 23.64 11.43
CA LEU A 466 -0.85 24.52 10.48
C LEU A 466 0.15 25.30 9.62
N PHE A 467 1.18 25.88 10.24
CA PHE A 467 2.16 26.70 9.52
C PHE A 467 3.04 25.86 8.58
N PHE A 468 3.58 24.73 9.05
CA PHE A 468 4.44 23.88 8.21
C PHE A 468 3.63 23.20 7.10
N GLY A 469 2.37 22.82 7.36
CA GLY A 469 1.46 22.32 6.32
C GLY A 469 1.15 23.35 5.23
N PHE A 470 1.01 24.63 5.60
CA PHE A 470 0.87 25.72 4.64
C PHE A 470 2.13 25.90 3.78
N LEU A 471 3.31 25.88 4.40
CA LEU A 471 4.59 25.98 3.68
C LEU A 471 4.82 24.79 2.74
N PHE A 472 4.45 23.58 3.14
CA PHE A 472 4.55 22.39 2.31
C PHE A 472 3.77 22.54 0.99
N LEU A 473 2.50 22.97 1.06
CA LEU A 473 1.67 23.09 -0.15
C LEU A 473 2.04 24.30 -1.02
N THR A 474 2.66 25.33 -0.46
CA THR A 474 2.98 26.57 -1.19
C THR A 474 4.41 26.65 -1.71
N LEU A 475 5.37 26.20 -0.92
CA LEU A 475 6.81 26.34 -1.20
C LEU A 475 7.48 25.00 -1.47
N GLY A 476 7.16 23.95 -0.71
CA GLY A 476 7.77 22.63 -0.82
C GLY A 476 8.12 21.99 0.53
N ILE A 477 8.49 20.72 0.50
CA ILE A 477 8.81 19.95 1.71
C ILE A 477 10.09 20.48 2.40
N GLU A 478 11.06 20.94 1.64
CA GLU A 478 12.32 21.49 2.14
C GLU A 478 12.11 22.74 3.01
N PHE A 479 11.14 23.58 2.65
CA PHE A 479 10.82 24.80 3.39
C PHE A 479 10.01 24.52 4.65
N ALA A 480 9.17 23.47 4.63
CA ALA A 480 8.49 22.99 5.82
C ALA A 480 9.50 22.42 6.83
N MET A 481 10.47 21.63 6.37
CA MET A 481 11.58 21.12 7.18
C MET A 481 12.43 22.24 7.78
N ILE A 482 12.80 23.26 7.00
CA ILE A 482 13.59 24.40 7.49
C ILE A 482 12.81 25.20 8.56
N ALA A 483 11.52 25.46 8.32
CA ALA A 483 10.69 26.19 9.28
C ALA A 483 10.49 25.41 10.58
N HIS A 484 10.24 24.10 10.48
CA HIS A 484 10.11 23.22 11.63
C HIS A 484 11.41 23.15 12.42
N PHE A 485 12.54 22.90 11.75
CA PHE A 485 13.85 22.92 12.39
C PHE A 485 14.09 24.23 13.15
N SER A 486 13.77 25.37 12.52
CA SER A 486 13.94 26.69 13.14
C SER A 486 13.03 26.89 14.36
N ALA A 487 11.79 26.39 14.33
CA ALA A 487 10.91 26.39 15.50
C ALA A 487 11.48 25.54 16.64
N ASN A 488 12.02 24.37 16.33
CA ASN A 488 12.64 23.47 17.31
C ASN A 488 13.92 24.06 17.90
N ILE A 489 14.69 24.85 17.14
CA ILE A 489 15.81 25.61 17.70
C ILE A 489 15.32 26.62 18.75
N ALA A 490 14.25 27.36 18.47
CA ALA A 490 13.70 28.29 19.45
C ALA A 490 13.25 27.57 20.74
N ILE A 491 12.59 26.41 20.60
CA ILE A 491 11.99 25.67 21.71
C ILE A 491 13.02 24.86 22.51
N HIS A 492 13.86 24.05 21.86
CA HIS A 492 14.71 23.05 22.51
C HIS A 492 16.16 23.48 22.69
N VAL A 493 16.59 24.55 22.01
CA VAL A 493 17.97 25.05 22.11
C VAL A 493 17.99 26.39 22.82
N VAL A 494 17.16 27.34 22.41
CA VAL A 494 17.20 28.71 22.95
C VAL A 494 16.43 28.81 24.26
N ALA A 495 15.18 28.32 24.33
CA ALA A 495 14.33 28.50 25.51
C ALA A 495 14.93 27.97 26.84
N PRO A 496 15.61 26.81 26.88
CA PRO A 496 16.20 26.28 28.13
C PRO A 496 17.27 27.17 28.77
N PHE A 497 17.78 28.19 28.06
CA PHE A 497 18.71 29.17 28.64
C PHE A 497 18.00 30.31 29.41
N PHE A 498 16.67 30.44 29.29
CA PHE A 498 15.89 31.56 29.81
C PHE A 498 14.73 31.17 30.73
N ILE A 499 14.42 29.88 30.81
CA ILE A 499 13.34 29.28 31.61
C ILE A 499 14.01 28.29 32.55
#